data_AF-A0A1E4TJ31-F1
#
_entry.id   AF-A0A1E4TJ31-F1
#
_cell.length_a   1.000
_cell.length_b   1.000
_cell.length_c   1.000
_cell.angle_alpha   90.00
_cell.angle_beta   90.00
_cell.angle_gamma   90.00
#
_symmetry.space_group_name_H-M   'P 1'
#
loop_
_entity.id
_entity.type
_entity.pdbx_description
1 polymer ?
#
loop_
_entity_poly.entity_id
_entity_poly.type
_entity_poly.pdbx_seq_one_letter_code
_entity_poly.pdbx_strand_id
1 'polypeptide(L)'
;MEELKRFLQINDPNAARAAGLEIAQNLKERISNESQLTYSHVVFVKICCFLEEYALAAEVVAHDWLVKDKQRLLEDPSDSADSILKNFVQYYYYSALVALGVADYLRALTLLHVTVKAHSGMPLPLQESAAKKLLLVKILTGCKNLNELDERLEVGYLDYVFPVHDHYVEALKAGTETCPDPENQSLWDAVRHKLRVLQVQEKLNMFSVANLDLLGPADEIRAMADNGELQVTIENGTVINNSPTDFRKVMDKISEATKKNNDLKTQIDYLHSEMLHHKNQQTETQV
;
A
#
# COMPACT_ATOMS: atom_id res chain seq x y z
N MET A 1 -9.27 -23.91 -11.15
CA MET A 1 -8.82 -24.48 -9.85
C MET A 1 -7.91 -25.69 -9.99
N GLU A 2 -8.15 -26.66 -10.89
CA GLU A 2 -7.20 -27.78 -11.09
C GLU A 2 -5.84 -27.34 -11.63
N GLU A 3 -5.80 -26.39 -12.57
CA GLU A 3 -4.55 -25.86 -13.14
C GLU A 3 -3.66 -25.20 -12.09
N LEU A 4 -4.25 -24.46 -11.15
CA LEU A 4 -3.54 -23.85 -10.02
C LEU A 4 -2.92 -24.92 -9.11
N LYS A 5 -3.64 -26.01 -8.83
CA LYS A 5 -3.13 -27.13 -8.03
C LYS A 5 -1.98 -27.86 -8.74
N ARG A 6 -2.09 -28.05 -10.07
CA ARG A 6 -1.02 -28.66 -10.88
C ARG A 6 0.23 -27.79 -10.91
N PHE A 7 0.08 -26.47 -11.11
CA PHE A 7 1.17 -25.51 -11.06
C PHE A 7 1.97 -25.57 -9.74
N LEU A 8 1.29 -25.57 -8.60
CA LEU A 8 1.93 -25.63 -7.27
C LEU A 8 2.64 -26.97 -6.97
N GLN A 9 2.43 -27.99 -7.79
CA GLN A 9 3.04 -29.32 -7.64
C GLN A 9 4.19 -29.56 -8.63
N ILE A 10 4.53 -28.58 -9.49
CA ILE A 10 5.66 -28.68 -10.40
C ILE A 10 6.96 -28.49 -9.61
N ASN A 11 7.80 -29.52 -9.60
CA ASN A 11 9.07 -29.50 -8.86
C ASN A 11 10.18 -28.70 -9.57
N ASP A 12 10.08 -28.48 -10.88
CA ASP A 12 11.04 -27.66 -11.63
C ASP A 12 10.65 -26.16 -11.53
N PRO A 13 11.47 -25.30 -10.90
CA PRO A 13 11.14 -23.89 -10.71
C PRO A 13 10.90 -23.13 -12.02
N ASN A 14 11.60 -23.48 -13.10
CA ASN A 14 11.45 -22.80 -14.38
C ASN A 14 10.13 -23.19 -15.06
N ALA A 15 9.81 -24.49 -15.10
CA ALA A 15 8.53 -24.97 -15.60
C ALA A 15 7.35 -24.49 -14.75
N ALA A 16 7.52 -24.44 -13.41
CA ALA A 16 6.53 -23.86 -12.51
C ALA A 16 6.29 -22.39 -12.85
N ARG A 17 7.35 -21.58 -12.97
CA ARG A 17 7.24 -20.17 -13.33
C ARG A 17 6.54 -19.96 -14.68
N ALA A 18 6.89 -20.73 -15.70
CA ALA A 18 6.27 -20.65 -17.02
C ALA A 18 4.76 -20.97 -16.97
N ALA A 19 4.39 -22.06 -16.30
CA ALA A 19 2.98 -22.44 -16.13
C ALA A 19 2.20 -21.40 -15.32
N GLY A 20 2.80 -20.85 -14.26
CA GLY A 20 2.20 -19.81 -13.44
C GLY A 20 1.98 -18.50 -14.22
N LEU A 21 2.94 -18.11 -15.07
CA LEU A 21 2.83 -16.95 -15.96
C LEU A 21 1.70 -17.12 -16.97
N GLU A 22 1.57 -18.30 -17.57
CA GLU A 22 0.49 -18.62 -18.51
C GLU A 22 -0.88 -18.48 -17.82
N ILE A 23 -1.04 -19.04 -16.62
CA ILE A 23 -2.27 -18.90 -15.83
C ILE A 23 -2.55 -17.42 -15.51
N ALA A 24 -1.54 -16.67 -15.09
CA ALA A 24 -1.69 -15.25 -14.76
C ALA A 24 -2.12 -14.41 -15.97
N GLN A 25 -1.56 -14.66 -17.15
CA GLN A 25 -1.93 -13.96 -18.38
C GLN A 25 -3.38 -14.27 -18.78
N ASN A 26 -3.77 -15.55 -18.74
CA ASN A 26 -5.16 -15.97 -19.02
C ASN A 26 -6.16 -15.34 -18.03
N LEU A 27 -5.79 -15.23 -16.75
CA LEU A 27 -6.62 -14.55 -15.74
C LEU A 27 -6.68 -13.04 -15.98
N LYS A 28 -5.58 -12.41 -16.37
CA LYS A 28 -5.55 -10.97 -16.69
C LYS A 28 -6.53 -10.65 -17.82
N GLU A 29 -6.55 -11.44 -18.89
CA GLU A 29 -7.50 -11.25 -20.00
C GLU A 29 -8.97 -11.37 -19.57
N ARG A 30 -9.27 -12.30 -18.66
CA ARG A 30 -10.62 -12.45 -18.09
C ARG A 30 -11.00 -11.23 -17.25
N ILE A 31 -10.11 -10.81 -16.35
CA ILE A 31 -10.29 -9.67 -15.46
C ILE A 31 -10.52 -8.37 -16.24
N SER A 32 -9.84 -8.16 -17.37
CA SER A 32 -10.04 -6.96 -18.20
C SER A 32 -11.48 -6.78 -18.72
N ASN A 33 -12.27 -7.86 -18.74
CA ASN A 33 -13.68 -7.83 -19.14
C ASN A 33 -14.64 -7.75 -17.94
N GLU A 34 -14.12 -7.78 -16.72
CA GLU A 34 -14.91 -7.68 -15.50
C GLU A 34 -15.09 -6.21 -15.11
N SER A 35 -16.22 -5.91 -14.47
CA SER A 35 -16.53 -4.56 -13.95
C SER A 35 -16.48 -4.49 -12.43
N GLN A 36 -16.18 -5.62 -11.78
CA GLN A 36 -16.31 -5.82 -10.34
C GLN A 36 -15.25 -6.80 -9.85
N LEU A 37 -14.94 -6.73 -8.56
CA LEU A 37 -13.99 -7.65 -7.94
C LEU A 37 -14.57 -9.07 -7.84
N THR A 38 -13.80 -10.06 -8.29
CA THR A 38 -14.16 -11.49 -8.28
C THR A 38 -13.04 -12.33 -7.65
N TYR A 39 -13.29 -13.63 -7.47
CA TYR A 39 -12.27 -14.56 -7.00
C TYR A 39 -11.08 -14.68 -7.97
N SER A 40 -11.31 -14.53 -9.28
CA SER A 40 -10.26 -14.49 -10.31
C SER A 40 -9.19 -13.43 -10.01
N HIS A 41 -9.59 -12.27 -9.49
CA HIS A 41 -8.67 -11.22 -9.07
C HIS A 41 -7.78 -11.68 -7.92
N VAL A 42 -8.35 -12.35 -6.91
CA VAL A 42 -7.62 -12.88 -5.75
C VAL A 42 -6.55 -13.87 -6.21
N VAL A 43 -6.93 -14.80 -7.08
CA VAL A 43 -6.01 -15.83 -7.60
C VAL A 43 -4.91 -15.18 -8.44
N PHE A 44 -5.26 -14.25 -9.32
CA PHE A 44 -4.32 -13.53 -10.17
C PHE A 44 -3.25 -12.81 -9.34
N VAL A 45 -3.63 -11.98 -8.36
CA VAL A 45 -2.66 -11.24 -7.54
C VAL A 45 -1.78 -12.16 -6.69
N LYS A 46 -2.32 -13.29 -6.22
CA LYS A 46 -1.55 -14.29 -5.47
C LYS A 46 -0.48 -14.96 -6.32
N ILE A 47 -0.81 -15.35 -7.56
CA ILE A 47 0.16 -15.93 -8.48
C ILE A 47 1.25 -14.90 -8.79
N CYS A 48 0.89 -13.66 -9.12
CA CYS A 48 1.87 -12.62 -9.42
C CYS A 48 2.78 -12.33 -8.22
N CYS A 49 2.26 -12.34 -6.98
CA CYS A 49 3.10 -12.22 -5.79
C CYS A 49 4.05 -13.42 -5.63
N PHE A 50 3.56 -14.64 -5.83
CA PHE A 50 4.36 -15.85 -5.70
C PHE A 50 5.49 -15.93 -6.73
N LEU A 51 5.26 -15.42 -7.94
CA LEU A 51 6.24 -15.39 -9.03
C LEU A 51 7.11 -14.12 -9.03
N GLU A 52 6.84 -13.18 -8.12
CA GLU A 52 7.45 -11.84 -8.08
C GLU A 52 7.25 -11.02 -9.38
N GLU A 53 6.16 -11.29 -10.10
CA GLU A 53 5.78 -10.62 -11.35
C GLU A 53 4.89 -9.40 -11.07
N TYR A 54 5.38 -8.49 -10.23
CA TYR A 54 4.59 -7.34 -9.74
C TYR A 54 4.16 -6.39 -10.87
N ALA A 55 5.02 -6.19 -11.87
CA ALA A 55 4.73 -5.35 -13.02
C ALA A 55 3.50 -5.84 -13.81
N LEU A 56 3.29 -7.16 -13.89
CA LEU A 56 2.14 -7.75 -14.57
C LEU A 56 0.83 -7.41 -13.87
N ALA A 57 0.84 -7.39 -12.53
CA ALA A 57 -0.32 -7.13 -11.70
C ALA A 57 -0.59 -5.64 -11.42
N ALA A 58 0.39 -4.76 -11.63
CA ALA A 58 0.32 -3.34 -11.28
C ALA A 58 -0.91 -2.63 -11.87
N GLU A 59 -1.25 -2.90 -13.13
CA GLU A 59 -2.42 -2.32 -13.81
C GLU A 59 -3.74 -2.72 -13.16
N VAL A 60 -3.89 -4.00 -12.78
CA VAL A 60 -5.10 -4.53 -12.14
C VAL A 60 -5.24 -3.98 -10.71
N VAL A 61 -4.11 -3.81 -10.01
CA VAL A 61 -4.04 -3.30 -8.63
C VAL A 61 -4.28 -1.79 -8.56
N ALA A 62 -3.94 -1.05 -9.62
CA ALA A 62 -4.20 0.38 -9.71
C ALA A 62 -5.71 0.71 -9.83
N HIS A 63 -6.53 -0.26 -10.26
CA HIS A 63 -7.96 -0.07 -10.42
C HIS A 63 -8.72 -0.21 -9.09
N ASP A 64 -9.69 0.68 -8.85
CA ASP A 64 -10.57 0.64 -7.68
C ASP A 64 -11.85 -0.15 -7.99
N TRP A 65 -11.76 -1.47 -7.79
CA TRP A 65 -12.86 -2.39 -8.09
C TRP A 65 -14.06 -2.18 -7.17
N LEU A 66 -15.25 -2.09 -7.77
CA LEU A 66 -16.51 -2.08 -7.01
C LEU A 66 -16.85 -3.49 -6.50
N VAL A 67 -17.17 -3.58 -5.20
CA VAL A 67 -17.71 -4.80 -4.57
C VAL A 67 -19.23 -4.62 -4.44
N LYS A 68 -19.96 -4.76 -5.54
CA LYS A 68 -21.43 -4.54 -5.55
C LYS A 68 -22.23 -5.73 -5.01
N ASP A 69 -21.65 -6.93 -4.99
CA ASP A 69 -22.35 -8.12 -4.57
C ASP A 69 -21.40 -9.06 -3.82
N LYS A 70 -21.59 -9.20 -2.51
CA LYS A 70 -20.78 -10.12 -1.68
C LYS A 70 -20.85 -11.56 -2.21
N GLN A 71 -21.93 -11.92 -2.92
CA GLN A 71 -22.12 -13.20 -3.59
C GLN A 71 -21.16 -13.47 -4.77
N ARG A 72 -20.55 -12.47 -5.41
CA ARG A 72 -19.63 -12.69 -6.56
C ARG A 72 -18.20 -13.06 -6.17
N LEU A 73 -17.85 -12.90 -4.88
CA LEU A 73 -16.63 -13.49 -4.31
C LEU A 73 -16.81 -14.97 -3.95
N LEU A 74 -18.00 -15.52 -4.20
CA LEU A 74 -18.36 -16.93 -4.03
C LEU A 74 -18.47 -17.61 -5.40
N GLU A 75 -17.43 -18.34 -5.79
CA GLU A 75 -17.54 -19.31 -6.89
C GLU A 75 -17.65 -20.76 -6.34
N ASP A 76 -17.66 -20.95 -5.02
CA ASP A 76 -17.83 -22.24 -4.35
C ASP A 76 -19.21 -22.30 -3.61
N PRO A 77 -20.06 -23.30 -3.91
CA PRO A 77 -21.39 -23.43 -3.30
C PRO A 77 -21.39 -23.85 -1.81
N SER A 78 -20.23 -23.97 -1.17
CA SER A 78 -20.09 -24.34 0.26
C SER A 78 -19.89 -23.17 1.23
N ASP A 79 -19.90 -21.93 0.75
CA ASP A 79 -19.24 -20.83 1.44
C ASP A 79 -20.14 -19.93 2.30
N SER A 80 -19.73 -19.74 3.56
CA SER A 80 -20.29 -18.81 4.53
C SER A 80 -19.79 -17.37 4.31
N ALA A 81 -20.37 -16.40 5.02
CA ALA A 81 -19.91 -15.00 5.03
C ALA A 81 -18.40 -14.83 5.34
N ASP A 82 -17.80 -15.80 6.04
CA ASP A 82 -16.37 -15.82 6.36
C ASP A 82 -15.48 -16.03 5.14
N SER A 83 -15.93 -16.79 4.12
CA SER A 83 -15.14 -17.02 2.90
C SER A 83 -15.00 -15.74 2.07
N ILE A 84 -16.10 -14.99 1.94
CA ILE A 84 -16.13 -13.69 1.25
C ILE A 84 -15.15 -12.72 1.89
N LEU A 85 -15.19 -12.62 3.22
CA LEU A 85 -14.30 -11.74 3.97
C LEU A 85 -12.84 -12.15 3.81
N LYS A 86 -12.53 -13.46 3.84
CA LYS A 86 -11.18 -13.97 3.58
C LYS A 86 -10.69 -13.62 2.18
N ASN A 87 -11.52 -13.77 1.16
CA ASN A 87 -11.16 -13.44 -0.23
C ASN A 87 -10.94 -11.94 -0.41
N PHE A 88 -11.79 -11.11 0.20
CA PHE A 88 -11.62 -9.66 0.24
C PHE A 88 -10.28 -9.28 0.89
N VAL A 89 -10.03 -9.75 2.12
CA VAL A 89 -8.78 -9.47 2.86
C VAL A 89 -7.56 -9.96 2.07
N GLN A 90 -7.64 -11.15 1.46
CA GLN A 90 -6.56 -11.67 0.62
C GLN A 90 -6.28 -10.75 -0.57
N TYR A 91 -7.30 -10.37 -1.34
CA TYR A 91 -7.11 -9.51 -2.51
C TYR A 91 -6.39 -8.21 -2.15
N TYR A 92 -6.88 -7.47 -1.15
CA TYR A 92 -6.29 -6.19 -0.77
C TYR A 92 -4.89 -6.35 -0.17
N TYR A 93 -4.65 -7.41 0.62
CA TYR A 93 -3.34 -7.69 1.18
C TYR A 93 -2.30 -7.98 0.09
N TYR A 94 -2.58 -8.90 -0.82
CA TYR A 94 -1.64 -9.25 -1.91
C TYR A 94 -1.49 -8.10 -2.91
N SER A 95 -2.56 -7.36 -3.17
CA SER A 95 -2.48 -6.13 -3.98
C SER A 95 -1.55 -5.09 -3.34
N ALA A 96 -1.55 -4.98 -2.00
CA ALA A 96 -0.58 -4.13 -1.32
C ALA A 96 0.86 -4.61 -1.50
N LEU A 97 1.12 -5.92 -1.48
CA LEU A 97 2.45 -6.47 -1.75
C LEU A 97 2.90 -6.18 -3.18
N VAL A 98 2.00 -6.28 -4.16
CA VAL A 98 2.28 -5.86 -5.55
C VAL A 98 2.66 -4.38 -5.60
N ALA A 99 1.89 -3.51 -4.95
CA ALA A 99 2.17 -2.07 -4.91
C ALA A 99 3.53 -1.78 -4.24
N LEU A 100 3.89 -2.50 -3.18
CA LEU A 100 5.23 -2.42 -2.58
C LEU A 100 6.33 -2.89 -3.52
N GLY A 101 6.10 -4.00 -4.25
CA GLY A 101 7.06 -4.55 -5.21
C GLY A 101 7.36 -3.61 -6.38
N VAL A 102 6.43 -2.72 -6.74
CA VAL A 102 6.64 -1.65 -7.74
C VAL A 102 6.95 -0.28 -7.12
N ALA A 103 7.24 -0.22 -5.82
CA ALA A 103 7.52 0.99 -5.05
C ALA A 103 6.40 2.06 -5.06
N ASP A 104 5.15 1.68 -5.31
CA ASP A 104 3.98 2.55 -5.14
C ASP A 104 3.50 2.53 -3.67
N TYR A 105 4.24 3.23 -2.82
CA TYR A 105 4.00 3.27 -1.38
C TYR A 105 2.65 3.92 -1.01
N LEU A 106 2.12 4.84 -1.82
CA LEU A 106 0.83 5.49 -1.56
C LEU A 106 -0.34 4.54 -1.84
N ARG A 107 -0.25 3.76 -2.93
CA ARG A 107 -1.23 2.72 -3.21
C ARG A 107 -1.15 1.60 -2.18
N ALA A 108 0.06 1.15 -1.84
CA ALA A 108 0.26 0.15 -0.79
C ALA A 108 -0.35 0.59 0.55
N LEU A 109 -0.14 1.85 0.95
CA LEU A 109 -0.73 2.44 2.16
C LEU A 109 -2.26 2.31 2.17
N THR A 110 -2.90 2.67 1.05
CA THR A 110 -4.36 2.63 0.89
C THR A 110 -4.89 1.20 1.00
N LEU A 111 -4.26 0.25 0.30
CA LEU A 111 -4.68 -1.15 0.27
C LEU A 111 -4.47 -1.86 1.62
N LEU A 112 -3.35 -1.58 2.31
CA LEU A 112 -3.08 -2.09 3.66
C LEU A 112 -4.11 -1.56 4.65
N HIS A 113 -4.51 -0.29 4.54
CA HIS A 113 -5.54 0.31 5.39
C HIS A 113 -6.90 -0.37 5.20
N VAL A 114 -7.30 -0.65 3.97
CA VAL A 114 -8.52 -1.41 3.67
C VAL A 114 -8.46 -2.82 4.25
N THR A 115 -7.32 -3.48 4.12
CA THR A 115 -7.09 -4.84 4.68
C THR A 115 -7.25 -4.84 6.20
N VAL A 116 -6.63 -3.88 6.87
CA VAL A 116 -6.68 -3.72 8.34
C VAL A 116 -8.10 -3.41 8.81
N LYS A 117 -8.83 -2.53 8.12
CA LYS A 117 -10.20 -2.12 8.51
C LYS A 117 -11.29 -3.15 8.19
N ALA A 118 -10.99 -4.23 7.48
CA ALA A 118 -11.98 -5.23 7.12
C ALA A 118 -12.60 -5.86 8.39
N HIS A 119 -13.90 -5.69 8.57
CA HIS A 119 -14.60 -6.10 9.78
C HIS A 119 -14.70 -7.63 9.87
N SER A 120 -14.01 -8.20 10.86
CA SER A 120 -13.98 -9.62 11.18
C SER A 120 -14.28 -9.78 12.68
N GLY A 121 -15.07 -10.79 13.06
CA GLY A 121 -15.32 -11.05 14.49
C GLY A 121 -14.07 -11.44 15.28
N MET A 122 -13.02 -11.89 14.57
CA MET A 122 -11.66 -12.10 15.08
C MET A 122 -10.66 -11.69 13.98
N PRO A 123 -9.56 -10.99 14.30
CA PRO A 123 -8.56 -10.58 13.31
C PRO A 123 -7.98 -11.79 12.56
N LEU A 124 -7.95 -11.72 11.22
CA LEU A 124 -7.29 -12.73 10.40
C LEU A 124 -5.76 -12.52 10.42
N PRO A 125 -4.93 -13.57 10.28
CA PRO A 125 -3.46 -13.44 10.26
C PRO A 125 -2.94 -12.44 9.21
N LEU A 126 -3.61 -12.34 8.07
CA LEU A 126 -3.25 -11.36 7.03
C LEU A 126 -3.48 -9.91 7.47
N GLN A 127 -4.47 -9.65 8.33
CA GLN A 127 -4.71 -8.31 8.87
C GLN A 127 -3.61 -7.90 9.85
N GLU A 128 -3.08 -8.86 10.62
CA GLU A 128 -1.91 -8.64 11.48
C GLU A 128 -0.67 -8.27 10.66
N SER A 129 -0.34 -9.07 9.63
CA SER A 129 0.81 -8.77 8.76
C SER A 129 0.61 -7.45 7.99
N ALA A 130 -0.64 -7.14 7.60
CA ALA A 130 -0.98 -5.85 7.02
C ALA A 130 -0.72 -4.69 7.98
N ALA A 131 -1.07 -4.82 9.27
CA ALA A 131 -0.85 -3.79 10.27
C ALA A 131 0.64 -3.49 10.48
N LYS A 132 1.50 -4.52 10.52
CA LYS A 132 2.97 -4.38 10.58
C LYS A 132 3.50 -3.56 9.41
N LYS A 133 3.13 -3.95 8.18
CA LYS A 133 3.54 -3.26 6.95
C LYS A 133 2.98 -1.84 6.88
N LEU A 134 1.74 -1.64 7.34
CA LEU A 134 1.08 -0.33 7.34
C LEU A 134 1.86 0.70 8.16
N LEU A 135 2.41 0.31 9.32
CA LEU A 135 3.26 1.18 10.13
C LEU A 135 4.51 1.63 9.37
N LEU A 136 5.23 0.69 8.76
CA LEU A 136 6.44 0.98 8.02
C LEU A 136 6.18 1.87 6.80
N VAL A 137 5.15 1.55 6.01
CA VAL A 137 4.78 2.31 4.81
C VAL A 137 4.38 3.74 5.15
N LYS A 138 3.75 3.99 6.29
CA LYS A 138 3.43 5.35 6.74
C LYS A 138 4.66 6.23 6.94
N ILE A 139 5.73 5.64 7.48
CA ILE A 139 6.98 6.36 7.67
C ILE A 139 7.58 6.70 6.30
N LEU A 140 7.54 5.76 5.36
CA LEU A 140 8.02 5.98 3.98
C LEU A 140 7.28 7.11 3.27
N THR A 141 5.95 7.14 3.38
CA THR A 141 5.12 8.15 2.72
C THR A 141 5.09 9.49 3.45
N GLY A 142 5.52 9.55 4.70
CA GLY A 142 5.44 10.76 5.52
C GLY A 142 4.01 11.18 5.88
N CYS A 143 3.05 10.26 5.79
CA CYS A 143 1.65 10.51 6.15
C CYS A 143 1.53 10.75 7.67
N LYS A 144 1.50 12.03 8.08
CA LYS A 144 1.36 12.46 9.47
C LYS A 144 -0.03 12.22 10.06
N ASN A 145 -1.06 12.12 9.22
CA ASN A 145 -2.44 11.95 9.67
C ASN A 145 -2.78 10.46 9.80
N LEU A 146 -2.51 9.94 11.00
CA LEU A 146 -2.88 8.59 11.42
C LEU A 146 -4.23 8.55 12.14
N ASN A 147 -4.78 9.71 12.52
CA ASN A 147 -6.07 9.85 13.20
C ASN A 147 -7.29 9.47 12.30
N GLU A 148 -7.05 9.00 11.08
CA GLU A 148 -8.06 8.38 10.19
C GLU A 148 -7.89 6.85 10.02
N LEU A 149 -6.99 6.19 10.78
CA LEU A 149 -7.42 4.89 11.34
C LEU A 149 -8.46 5.25 12.39
N ASP A 150 -9.69 5.41 11.88
CA ASP A 150 -10.91 5.70 12.63
C ASP A 150 -10.90 5.11 14.03
N GLU A 151 -11.55 5.84 14.92
CA GLU A 151 -12.12 5.46 16.23
C GLU A 151 -13.03 4.20 16.20
N ARG A 152 -13.03 3.45 15.09
CA ARG A 152 -13.84 2.27 14.79
C ARG A 152 -13.01 0.99 14.61
N LEU A 153 -11.70 1.00 14.87
CA LEU A 153 -11.01 -0.26 15.12
C LEU A 153 -11.62 -0.84 16.40
N GLU A 154 -12.16 -2.05 16.30
CA GLU A 154 -12.74 -2.71 17.48
C GLU A 154 -11.68 -2.79 18.59
N VAL A 155 -12.11 -2.62 19.84
CA VAL A 155 -11.23 -2.65 21.02
C VAL A 155 -10.36 -3.92 21.03
N GLY A 156 -10.90 -5.06 20.60
CA GLY A 156 -10.14 -6.31 20.48
C GLY A 156 -9.07 -6.33 19.38
N TYR A 157 -9.20 -5.51 18.33
CA TYR A 157 -8.19 -5.35 17.29
C TYR A 157 -7.01 -4.50 17.80
N LEU A 158 -7.31 -3.47 18.58
CA LEU A 158 -6.32 -2.59 19.19
C LEU A 158 -5.42 -3.34 20.17
N ASP A 159 -6.00 -4.17 21.04
CA ASP A 159 -5.26 -4.97 22.03
C ASP A 159 -4.25 -5.94 21.39
N TYR A 160 -4.48 -6.35 20.14
CA TYR A 160 -3.62 -7.28 19.42
C TYR A 160 -2.56 -6.57 18.55
N VAL A 161 -2.87 -5.39 18.00
CA VAL A 161 -1.97 -4.63 17.11
C VAL A 161 -1.03 -3.70 17.86
N PHE A 162 -1.44 -3.15 19.02
CA PHE A 162 -0.59 -2.24 19.79
C PHE A 162 0.74 -2.83 20.25
N PRO A 163 0.81 -4.06 20.78
CA PRO A 163 2.10 -4.66 21.19
C PRO A 163 3.08 -4.80 20.02
N VAL A 164 2.56 -5.12 18.83
CA VAL A 164 3.35 -5.22 17.60
C VAL A 164 3.86 -3.84 17.18
N HIS A 165 3.01 -2.82 17.24
CA HIS A 165 3.38 -1.44 16.94
C HIS A 165 4.52 -0.94 17.84
N ASP A 166 4.41 -1.17 19.15
CA ASP A 166 5.40 -0.71 20.11
C ASP A 166 6.77 -1.33 19.87
N HIS A 167 6.81 -2.62 19.54
CA HIS A 167 8.06 -3.30 19.25
C HIS A 167 8.80 -2.72 18.03
N TYR A 168 8.06 -2.38 16.97
CA TYR A 168 8.60 -1.70 15.79
C TYR A 168 9.07 -0.28 16.10
N VAL A 169 8.30 0.48 16.88
CA VAL A 169 8.65 1.85 17.27
C VAL A 169 9.89 1.86 18.16
N GLU A 170 9.99 0.95 19.11
CA GLU A 170 11.16 0.79 19.97
C GLU A 170 12.41 0.43 19.18
N ALA A 171 12.31 -0.53 18.26
CA ALA A 171 13.40 -0.91 17.37
C ALA A 171 13.89 0.28 16.52
N LEU A 172 12.97 1.10 16.01
CA LEU A 172 13.30 2.31 15.24
C LEU A 172 13.99 3.36 16.12
N LYS A 173 13.51 3.57 17.35
CA LYS A 173 14.13 4.48 18.33
C LYS A 173 15.53 4.02 18.73
N ALA A 174 15.72 2.71 18.87
CA ALA A 174 17.01 2.09 19.18
C ALA A 174 17.97 2.09 17.97
N GLY A 175 17.47 2.39 16.76
CA GLY A 175 18.28 2.42 15.54
C GLY A 175 18.75 1.04 15.11
N THR A 176 17.97 -0.02 15.37
CA THR A 176 18.40 -1.40 15.10
C THR A 176 18.55 -1.65 13.59
N GLU A 177 19.58 -2.42 13.22
CA GLU A 177 19.78 -2.76 11.81
C GLU A 177 18.82 -3.83 11.31
N THR A 178 18.52 -4.80 12.17
CA THR A 178 17.61 -5.89 11.86
C THR A 178 16.18 -5.51 12.21
N CYS A 179 15.26 -5.85 11.31
CA CYS A 179 13.83 -5.74 11.53
C CYS A 179 13.40 -6.76 12.59
N PRO A 180 12.49 -6.40 13.51
CA PRO A 180 11.92 -7.36 14.45
C PRO A 180 11.19 -8.54 13.78
N ASP A 181 10.66 -8.33 12.58
CA ASP A 181 10.05 -9.37 11.75
C ASP A 181 10.85 -9.52 10.44
N PRO A 182 11.62 -10.61 10.27
CA PRO A 182 12.50 -10.79 9.10
C PRO A 182 11.78 -10.71 7.76
N GLU A 183 10.48 -11.05 7.69
CA GLU A 183 9.68 -10.95 6.45
C GLU A 183 9.58 -9.50 5.93
N ASN A 184 9.80 -8.52 6.80
CA ASN A 184 9.67 -7.10 6.51
C ASN A 184 11.04 -6.39 6.38
N GLN A 185 12.15 -7.13 6.31
CA GLN A 185 13.50 -6.55 6.32
C GLN A 185 13.73 -5.55 5.19
N SER A 186 13.31 -5.83 3.95
CA SER A 186 13.49 -4.89 2.84
C SER A 186 12.73 -3.58 3.06
N LEU A 187 11.52 -3.65 3.65
CA LEU A 187 10.72 -2.48 3.98
C LEU A 187 11.30 -1.70 5.16
N TRP A 188 11.88 -2.42 6.12
CA TRP A 188 12.63 -1.85 7.24
C TRP A 188 13.87 -1.08 6.77
N ASP A 189 14.64 -1.65 5.85
CA ASP A 189 15.82 -1.00 5.28
C ASP A 189 15.43 0.29 4.54
N ALA A 190 14.34 0.27 3.77
CA ALA A 190 13.79 1.46 3.14
C ALA A 190 13.37 2.52 4.17
N VAL A 191 12.73 2.11 5.28
CA VAL A 191 12.33 3.03 6.36
C VAL A 191 13.57 3.67 7.02
N ARG A 192 14.59 2.88 7.32
CA ARG A 192 15.84 3.40 7.90
C ARG A 192 16.52 4.39 6.97
N HIS A 193 16.63 4.05 5.68
CA HIS A 193 17.15 4.96 4.66
C HIS A 193 16.34 6.26 4.61
N LYS A 194 15.00 6.18 4.62
CA LYS A 194 14.14 7.36 4.63
C LYS A 194 14.35 8.25 5.85
N LEU A 195 14.43 7.66 7.04
CA LEU A 195 14.71 8.39 8.29
C LEU A 195 16.08 9.07 8.23
N ARG A 196 17.07 8.39 7.67
CA ARG A 196 18.41 8.93 7.49
C ARG A 196 18.43 10.13 6.54
N VAL A 197 17.75 10.05 5.40
CA VAL A 197 17.56 11.19 4.48
C VAL A 197 16.91 12.37 5.21
N LEU A 198 15.84 12.13 5.99
CA LEU A 198 15.15 13.18 6.75
C LEU A 198 16.07 13.85 7.79
N GLN A 199 16.89 13.08 8.50
CA GLN A 199 17.86 13.62 9.46
C GLN A 199 18.92 14.50 8.78
N VAL A 200 19.44 14.06 7.62
CA VAL A 200 20.39 14.86 6.84
C VAL A 200 19.73 16.14 6.33
N GLN A 201 18.51 16.04 5.81
CA GLN A 201 17.74 17.19 5.35
C GLN A 201 17.46 18.18 6.49
N GLU A 202 17.14 17.71 7.69
CA GLU A 202 16.93 18.57 8.87
C GLU A 202 18.20 19.34 9.24
N LYS A 203 19.37 18.66 9.27
CA LYS A 203 20.67 19.33 9.48
C LYS A 203 20.93 20.41 8.41
N LEU A 204 20.64 20.11 7.14
CA LEU A 204 20.80 21.04 6.02
C LEU A 204 19.77 22.17 6.02
N ASN A 205 18.61 21.99 6.65
CA ASN A 205 17.63 23.06 6.84
C ASN A 205 18.07 24.01 7.97
N MET A 206 18.78 23.51 8.98
CA MET A 206 19.39 24.35 10.02
C MET A 206 20.62 25.12 9.50
N PHE A 207 21.39 24.51 8.60
CA PHE A 207 22.61 25.06 8.04
C PHE A 207 22.59 24.93 6.52
N SER A 208 22.41 26.04 5.81
CA SER A 208 22.36 26.06 4.33
C SER A 208 23.65 25.56 3.66
N VAL A 209 24.74 25.49 4.41
CA VAL A 209 26.03 24.94 4.01
C VAL A 209 26.58 24.09 5.15
N ALA A 210 27.06 22.88 4.85
CA ALA A 210 27.66 21.98 5.83
C ALA A 210 28.88 21.26 5.24
N ASN A 211 29.84 20.89 6.10
CA ASN A 211 30.90 19.96 5.70
C ASN A 211 30.30 18.55 5.50
N LEU A 212 30.69 17.87 4.42
CA LEU A 212 30.21 16.54 4.03
C LEU A 212 30.39 15.51 5.15
N ASP A 213 31.54 15.51 5.81
CA ASP A 213 31.89 14.55 6.86
C ASP A 213 31.04 14.71 8.14
N LEU A 214 30.45 15.90 8.34
CA LEU A 214 29.53 16.16 9.47
C LEU A 214 28.11 15.62 9.20
N LEU A 215 27.77 15.41 7.93
CA LEU A 215 26.48 14.85 7.52
C LEU A 215 26.50 13.33 7.57
N GLY A 216 27.63 12.71 7.21
CA GLY A 216 27.86 11.27 7.28
C GLY A 216 28.92 10.78 6.29
N PRO A 217 28.96 9.46 6.01
CA PRO A 217 29.82 8.88 4.98
C PRO A 217 29.62 9.56 3.62
N ALA A 218 30.71 9.98 2.99
CA ALA A 218 30.68 10.76 1.75
C ALA A 218 29.91 10.06 0.60
N ASP A 219 30.09 8.75 0.46
CA ASP A 219 29.46 7.97 -0.62
C ASP A 219 27.95 7.82 -0.41
N GLU A 220 27.51 7.74 0.85
CA GLU A 220 26.08 7.70 1.22
C GLU A 220 25.40 9.04 0.87
N ILE A 221 25.99 10.17 1.25
CA ILE A 221 25.42 11.49 0.98
C ILE A 221 25.40 11.80 -0.52
N ARG A 222 26.44 11.38 -1.26
CA ARG A 222 26.45 11.47 -2.73
C ARG A 222 25.35 10.64 -3.35
N ALA A 223 25.18 9.38 -2.92
CA ALA A 223 24.11 8.52 -3.42
C ALA A 223 22.72 9.14 -3.19
N MET A 224 22.48 9.74 -2.01
CA MET A 224 21.22 10.46 -1.74
C MET A 224 21.00 11.65 -2.67
N ALA A 225 22.06 12.41 -3.00
CA ALA A 225 21.98 13.52 -3.94
C ALA A 225 21.74 13.03 -5.38
N ASP A 226 22.48 12.01 -5.82
CA ASP A 226 22.40 11.43 -7.16
C ASP A 226 21.03 10.79 -7.42
N ASN A 227 20.44 10.17 -6.39
CA ASN A 227 19.08 9.63 -6.43
C ASN A 227 17.98 10.72 -6.37
N GLY A 228 18.35 11.99 -6.24
CA GLY A 228 17.42 13.12 -6.15
C GLY A 228 16.66 13.20 -4.82
N GLU A 229 17.10 12.46 -3.79
CA GLU A 229 16.50 12.46 -2.46
C GLU A 229 16.89 13.70 -1.65
N LEU A 230 18.06 14.27 -1.96
CA LEU A 230 18.56 15.55 -1.44
C LEU A 230 18.77 16.54 -2.58
N GLN A 231 18.23 17.74 -2.43
CA GLN A 231 18.45 18.85 -3.37
C GLN A 231 19.68 19.65 -2.96
N VAL A 232 20.86 19.12 -3.24
CA VAL A 232 22.14 19.69 -2.80
C VAL A 232 23.16 19.74 -3.94
N THR A 233 24.14 20.64 -3.86
CA THR A 233 25.39 20.53 -4.62
C THR A 233 26.50 20.12 -3.65
N ILE A 234 27.38 19.20 -4.07
CA ILE A 234 28.55 18.79 -3.30
C ILE A 234 29.81 19.25 -4.03
N GLU A 235 30.56 20.18 -3.42
CA GLU A 235 31.78 20.75 -3.99
C GLU A 235 32.91 20.72 -2.95
N ASN A 236 34.05 20.11 -3.28
CA ASN A 236 35.26 20.11 -2.45
C ASN A 236 35.03 19.75 -0.96
N GLY A 237 34.20 18.73 -0.70
CA GLY A 237 33.86 18.29 0.67
C GLY A 237 32.85 19.20 1.40
N THR A 238 32.25 20.14 0.70
CA THR A 238 31.19 21.03 1.19
C THR A 238 29.87 20.67 0.52
N VAL A 239 28.79 20.62 1.29
CA VAL A 239 27.42 20.37 0.83
C VAL A 239 26.64 21.68 0.94
N ILE A 240 26.07 22.11 -0.17
CA ILE A 240 25.28 23.34 -0.29
C ILE A 240 23.83 22.92 -0.50
N ASN A 241 22.95 23.34 0.41
CA ASN A 241 21.51 23.07 0.31
C ASN A 241 20.89 23.99 -0.73
N ASN A 242 20.48 23.41 -1.86
CA ASN A 242 19.80 24.12 -2.93
C ASN A 242 18.30 23.99 -2.85
N SER A 243 17.76 23.32 -1.83
CA SER A 243 16.32 23.15 -1.66
C SER A 243 15.67 24.53 -1.70
N PRO A 244 14.98 24.87 -2.80
CA PRO A 244 14.19 26.07 -2.79
C PRO A 244 13.01 25.73 -1.88
N THR A 245 12.61 26.65 -1.01
CA THR A 245 11.18 26.71 -0.66
C THR A 245 10.46 27.13 -1.94
N ASP A 246 10.32 26.20 -2.89
CA ASP A 246 9.83 26.50 -4.24
C ASP A 246 8.32 26.69 -4.14
N PHE A 247 7.96 27.91 -3.75
CA PHE A 247 6.59 28.34 -3.55
C PHE A 247 5.72 27.97 -4.76
N ARG A 248 6.31 27.94 -5.95
CA ARG A 248 5.64 27.53 -7.19
C ARG A 248 5.27 26.06 -7.20
N LYS A 249 6.17 25.13 -6.84
CA LYS A 249 5.85 23.70 -6.70
C LYS A 249 4.82 23.44 -5.61
N VAL A 250 4.85 24.22 -4.53
CA VAL A 250 3.81 24.17 -3.49
C VAL A 250 2.46 24.63 -4.04
N MET A 251 2.43 25.72 -4.81
CA MET A 251 1.21 26.22 -5.45
C MET A 251 0.67 25.28 -6.53
N ASP A 252 1.53 24.62 -7.30
CA ASP A 252 1.13 23.62 -8.29
C ASP A 252 0.48 22.40 -7.62
N LYS A 253 1.08 21.90 -6.52
CA LYS A 253 0.47 20.82 -5.70
C LYS A 253 -0.86 21.24 -5.07
N ILE A 254 -0.98 22.49 -4.60
CA ILE A 254 -2.24 23.03 -4.07
C ILE A 254 -3.30 23.09 -5.18
N SER A 255 -2.93 23.53 -6.39
CA SER A 255 -3.82 23.61 -7.54
C SER A 255 -4.35 22.22 -7.96
N GLU A 256 -3.46 21.22 -8.03
CA GLU A 256 -3.83 19.85 -8.35
C GLU A 256 -4.71 19.20 -7.27
N ALA A 257 -4.40 19.42 -6.00
CA ALA A 257 -5.23 19.00 -4.87
C ALA A 257 -6.62 19.65 -4.90
N THR A 258 -6.70 20.95 -5.25
CA THR A 258 -7.96 21.69 -5.37
C THR A 258 -8.84 21.11 -6.48
N LYS A 259 -8.24 20.77 -7.63
CA LYS A 259 -8.94 20.12 -8.74
C LYS A 259 -9.50 18.76 -8.32
N LYS A 260 -8.67 17.91 -7.72
CA LYS A 260 -9.08 16.58 -7.24
C LYS A 260 -10.19 16.65 -6.19
N ASN A 261 -10.18 17.69 -5.34
CA ASN A 261 -11.22 17.91 -4.34
C ASN A 261 -12.56 18.31 -4.97
N ASN A 262 -12.55 19.12 -6.04
CA ASN A 262 -13.76 19.45 -6.80
C ASN A 262 -14.34 18.24 -7.52
N ASP A 263 -13.49 17.37 -8.08
CA ASP A 263 -13.93 16.12 -8.73
C ASP A 263 -14.58 15.17 -7.70
N LEU A 264 -13.97 15.02 -6.52
CA LEU A 264 -14.55 14.25 -5.40
C LEU A 264 -15.89 14.82 -4.92
N LYS A 265 -15.99 16.15 -4.80
CA LYS A 265 -17.25 16.82 -4.43
C LYS A 265 -18.36 16.50 -5.44
N THR A 266 -18.04 16.51 -6.72
CA THR A 266 -18.98 16.16 -7.79
C THR A 266 -19.45 14.70 -7.67
N GLN A 267 -18.56 13.77 -7.31
CA GLN A 267 -18.92 12.37 -7.07
C GLN A 267 -19.79 12.21 -5.82
N ILE A 268 -19.51 12.95 -4.74
CA ILE A 268 -20.34 12.96 -3.53
C ILE A 268 -21.74 13.48 -3.85
N ASP A 269 -21.85 14.58 -4.59
CA ASP A 269 -23.13 15.16 -4.99
C ASP A 269 -23.93 14.18 -5.86
N TYR A 270 -23.27 13.45 -6.77
CA TYR A 270 -23.89 12.37 -7.55
C TYR A 270 -24.43 11.25 -6.66
N LEU A 271 -23.61 10.71 -5.74
CA LEU A 271 -24.04 9.63 -4.83
C LEU A 271 -25.18 10.07 -3.91
N HIS A 272 -25.16 11.30 -3.41
CA HIS A 272 -26.26 11.88 -2.64
C HIS A 272 -27.56 11.96 -3.45
N SER A 273 -27.46 12.33 -4.73
CA SER A 273 -28.59 12.39 -5.65
C SER A 273 -29.22 11.01 -5.87
N GLU A 274 -28.39 9.98 -6.08
CA GLU A 274 -28.84 8.59 -6.21
C GLU A 274 -29.50 8.08 -4.92
N MET A 275 -28.93 8.38 -3.76
CA MET A 275 -29.51 8.01 -2.47
C MET A 275 -30.88 8.64 -2.25
N LEU A 276 -31.04 9.94 -2.56
CA LEU A 276 -32.32 10.65 -2.47
C LEU A 276 -33.36 10.07 -3.42
N HIS A 277 -32.96 9.75 -4.66
CA HIS A 277 -33.83 9.12 -5.64
C HIS A 277 -34.31 7.73 -5.17
N HIS A 278 -33.41 6.89 -4.65
CA HIS A 278 -33.78 5.59 -4.09
C HIS A 278 -34.68 5.69 -2.85
N LYS A 279 -34.45 6.68 -1.98
CA LYS A 279 -35.31 6.93 -0.82
C LYS A 279 -36.72 7.34 -1.24
N ASN A 280 -36.85 8.22 -2.24
CA ASN A 280 -38.14 8.64 -2.75
C ASN A 280 -38.89 7.49 -3.43
N GLN A 281 -38.20 6.65 -4.22
CA GLN A 281 -38.79 5.44 -4.80
C GLN A 281 -39.28 4.47 -3.74
N GLN A 282 -38.53 4.23 -2.65
CA GLN A 282 -38.98 3.38 -1.55
C GLN A 282 -40.21 3.92 -0.80
N THR A 283 -40.39 5.25 -0.78
CA THR A 283 -41.54 5.90 -0.14
C THR A 283 -42.79 5.77 -1.01
N GLU A 284 -42.65 5.79 -2.33
CA GLU A 284 -43.76 5.60 -3.29
C GLU A 284 -44.22 4.13 -3.38
N THR A 285 -43.36 3.14 -3.15
CA THR A 285 -43.76 1.72 -3.11
C THR A 285 -44.43 1.29 -1.80
N GLN A 286 -44.47 2.15 -0.79
CA GLN A 286 -45.08 1.87 0.53
C GLN A 286 -46.42 2.61 0.75
N VAL A 287 -46.92 3.35 -0.25
CA VAL A 287 -48.25 4.00 -0.23
C VAL A 287 -49.26 3.20 -1.07
#